data_AF-A0A8H7GIS2-F1
#
_entry.id   AF-A0A8H7GIS2-F1
#
_cell.length_a   1.000
_cell.length_b   1.000
_cell.length_c   1.000
_cell.angle_alpha   90.00
_cell.angle_beta   90.00
_cell.angle_gamma   90.00
#
_symmetry.space_group_name_H-M   'P 1'
#
loop_
_entity.id
_entity.type
_entity.pdbx_description
1 polymer ?
#
loop_
_entity_poly.entity_id
_entity_poly.type
_entity_poly.pdbx_seq_one_letter_code
_entity_poly.pdbx_strand_id
1 'polypeptide(L)'
;MTVEQLREGGYILNEHQWLQRILFLETVAGVPGMVAATLRHLTSLRRMRRDSGWIHTLLEEAENERMHLMTFMTLREPSIFFRALVLGAQDIEAGRLPEWSSLPAPSIAIDYWRLKPNANMLDVIYAVRSDESTHRFVNHSFANLDVQNDINPFALREPDMHVKGKKPGFERSEAEKYVQESHQILEQRQQAHNTSN
;
A
#
# COMPACT_ATOMS: atom_id res chain seq x y z
N MET A 1 -0.46 -30.74 -19.05
CA MET A 1 -1.65 -29.90 -19.27
C MET A 1 -1.19 -28.56 -19.78
N THR A 2 -1.84 -28.00 -20.80
CA THR A 2 -1.56 -26.64 -21.28
C THR A 2 -2.22 -25.59 -20.37
N VAL A 3 -1.83 -24.32 -20.52
CA VAL A 3 -2.45 -23.21 -19.77
C VAL A 3 -3.94 -23.10 -20.12
N GLU A 4 -4.33 -23.36 -21.37
CA GLU A 4 -5.72 -23.40 -21.80
C GLU A 4 -6.49 -24.50 -21.07
N GLN A 5 -5.95 -25.71 -20.98
CA GLN A 5 -6.60 -26.82 -20.27
C GLN A 5 -6.76 -26.55 -18.77
N LEU A 6 -5.81 -25.84 -18.16
CA LEU A 6 -5.89 -25.44 -16.74
C LEU A 6 -6.91 -24.31 -16.51
N ARG A 7 -7.07 -23.39 -17.48
CA ARG A 7 -8.10 -22.34 -17.46
C ARG A 7 -9.50 -22.93 -17.68
N GLU A 8 -9.66 -23.85 -18.65
CA GLU A 8 -10.91 -24.57 -18.90
C GLU A 8 -11.33 -25.41 -17.69
N GLY A 9 -10.37 -26.02 -16.99
CA GLY A 9 -10.60 -26.74 -15.75
C GLY A 9 -10.85 -25.87 -14.51
N GLY A 10 -10.79 -24.53 -14.64
CA GLY A 10 -11.00 -23.60 -13.53
C GLY A 10 -9.87 -23.53 -12.49
N TYR A 11 -8.70 -24.07 -12.80
CA TYR A 11 -7.54 -24.10 -11.89
C TYR A 11 -6.69 -22.83 -11.94
N ILE A 12 -6.80 -22.04 -13.02
CA ILE A 12 -6.07 -20.79 -13.23
C ILE A 12 -7.07 -19.70 -13.64
N LEU A 13 -6.96 -18.52 -13.02
CA LEU A 13 -7.82 -17.38 -13.34
C LEU A 13 -7.36 -16.71 -14.65
N ASN A 14 -8.30 -16.30 -15.48
CA ASN A 14 -8.06 -15.47 -16.66
C ASN A 14 -8.03 -13.97 -16.29
N GLU A 15 -7.67 -13.13 -17.25
CA GLU A 15 -7.48 -11.68 -17.04
C GLU A 15 -8.71 -10.96 -16.49
N HIS A 16 -9.89 -11.30 -16.98
CA HIS A 16 -11.12 -10.71 -16.49
C HIS A 16 -11.42 -11.13 -15.05
N GLN A 17 -11.16 -12.39 -14.72
CA GLN A 17 -11.29 -12.90 -13.36
C GLN A 17 -10.25 -12.26 -12.42
N TRP A 18 -9.04 -12.01 -12.91
CA TRP A 18 -7.96 -11.30 -12.22
C TRP A 18 -8.32 -9.85 -11.89
N LEU A 19 -8.85 -9.10 -12.87
CA LEU A 19 -9.23 -7.71 -12.69
C LEU A 19 -10.39 -7.54 -11.70
N GLN A 20 -11.44 -8.35 -11.85
CA GLN A 20 -12.60 -8.33 -10.93
C GLN A 20 -12.19 -8.61 -9.49
N ARG A 21 -11.23 -9.53 -9.34
CA ARG A 21 -10.67 -9.92 -8.08
C ARG A 21 -9.92 -8.76 -7.41
N ILE A 22 -9.05 -8.07 -8.14
CA ILE A 22 -8.33 -6.91 -7.60
C ILE A 22 -9.33 -5.83 -7.18
N LEU A 23 -10.25 -5.46 -8.07
CA LEU A 23 -11.31 -4.48 -7.78
C LEU A 23 -12.06 -4.77 -6.47
N PHE A 24 -12.35 -6.04 -6.15
CA PHE A 24 -12.93 -6.40 -4.86
C PHE A 24 -12.08 -5.96 -3.69
N LEU A 25 -10.81 -6.37 -3.69
CA LEU A 25 -9.95 -6.24 -2.52
C LEU A 25 -9.74 -4.78 -2.19
N GLU A 26 -9.50 -3.96 -3.21
CA GLU A 26 -9.28 -2.53 -3.02
C GLU A 26 -10.50 -1.83 -2.38
N THR A 27 -11.73 -2.29 -2.66
CA THR A 27 -12.94 -1.75 -1.99
C THR A 27 -12.97 -2.01 -0.49
N VAL A 28 -12.35 -3.11 -0.04
CA VAL A 28 -12.30 -3.51 1.36
C VAL A 28 -11.04 -2.98 2.03
N ALA A 29 -9.91 -2.96 1.31
CA ALA A 29 -8.60 -2.55 1.81
C ALA A 29 -8.58 -1.07 2.24
N GLY A 30 -9.32 -0.19 1.57
CA GLY A 30 -9.42 1.22 1.97
C GLY A 30 -10.25 1.50 3.23
N VAL A 31 -10.95 0.50 3.80
CA VAL A 31 -11.87 0.70 4.94
C VAL A 31 -11.14 0.72 6.30
N PRO A 32 -10.25 -0.24 6.64
CA PRO A 32 -9.57 -0.28 7.93
C PRO A 32 -8.84 1.03 8.30
N GLY A 33 -8.02 1.57 7.39
CA GLY A 33 -7.29 2.83 7.63
C GLY A 33 -8.24 4.00 7.95
N MET A 34 -9.30 4.14 7.16
CA MET A 34 -10.32 5.19 7.35
C MET A 34 -11.03 5.10 8.71
N VAL A 35 -11.45 3.90 9.09
CA VAL A 35 -12.14 3.67 10.38
C VAL A 35 -11.19 3.90 11.54
N ALA A 36 -9.96 3.38 11.48
CA ALA A 36 -8.96 3.56 12.51
C ALA A 36 -8.59 5.05 12.68
N ALA A 37 -8.36 5.77 11.58
CA ALA A 37 -8.12 7.20 11.60
C ALA A 37 -9.29 7.98 12.22
N THR A 38 -10.53 7.64 11.85
CA THR A 38 -11.73 8.30 12.40
C THR A 38 -11.86 8.07 13.91
N LEU A 39 -11.68 6.83 14.38
CA LEU A 39 -11.74 6.51 15.81
C LEU A 39 -10.65 7.24 16.60
N ARG A 40 -9.42 7.27 16.08
CA ARG A 40 -8.31 8.01 16.69
C ARG A 40 -8.55 9.51 16.69
N HIS A 41 -9.03 10.07 15.59
CA HIS A 41 -9.38 11.48 15.47
C HIS A 41 -10.42 11.90 16.50
N LEU A 42 -11.55 11.17 16.60
CA LEU A 42 -12.58 11.46 17.58
C LEU A 42 -12.08 11.27 19.03
N THR A 43 -11.21 10.29 19.27
CA THR A 43 -10.60 10.07 20.59
C THR A 43 -9.65 11.21 20.98
N SER A 44 -8.84 11.68 20.03
CA SER A 44 -7.93 12.82 20.19
C SER A 44 -8.70 14.08 20.56
N LEU A 45 -9.79 14.38 19.84
CA LEU A 45 -10.69 15.49 20.11
C LEU A 45 -11.35 15.36 21.49
N ARG A 46 -11.95 14.21 21.79
CA ARG A 46 -12.66 13.98 23.06
C ARG A 46 -11.75 14.11 24.28
N ARG A 47 -10.48 13.71 24.15
CA ARG A 47 -9.51 13.74 25.24
C ARG A 47 -8.62 14.98 25.24
N MET A 48 -8.74 15.86 24.23
CA MET A 48 -7.89 17.03 24.02
C MET A 48 -6.39 16.68 24.04
N ARG A 49 -6.00 15.59 23.35
CA ARG A 49 -4.62 15.07 23.29
C ARG A 49 -4.10 15.05 21.88
N ARG A 50 -2.76 15.19 21.73
CA ARG A 50 -2.11 14.98 20.43
C ARG A 50 -2.21 13.53 20.01
N ASP A 51 -2.31 13.31 18.70
CA ASP A 51 -2.38 11.96 18.11
C ASP A 51 -1.02 11.36 17.78
N SER A 52 0.02 12.21 17.61
CA SER A 52 1.40 11.79 17.31
C SER A 52 1.59 11.12 15.93
N GLY A 53 0.83 11.57 14.93
CA GLY A 53 1.05 11.26 13.50
C GLY A 53 0.37 10.00 13.00
N TRP A 54 -0.48 9.35 13.78
CA TRP A 54 -1.15 8.10 13.41
C TRP A 54 -2.33 8.34 12.45
N ILE A 55 -3.14 9.36 12.70
CA ILE A 55 -4.32 9.69 11.88
C ILE A 55 -3.91 9.94 10.44
N HIS A 56 -2.83 10.70 10.22
CA HIS A 56 -2.39 11.04 8.87
C HIS A 56 -1.96 9.79 8.09
N THR A 57 -1.08 8.96 8.65
CA THR A 57 -0.62 7.72 8.01
C THR A 57 -1.77 6.77 7.70
N LEU A 58 -2.75 6.63 8.61
CA LEU A 58 -3.91 5.76 8.39
C LEU A 58 -4.87 6.30 7.31
N LEU A 59 -4.98 7.63 7.17
CA LEU A 59 -5.75 8.24 6.08
C LEU A 59 -5.02 8.11 4.74
N GLU A 60 -3.69 8.25 4.73
CA GLU A 60 -2.87 8.04 3.53
C GLU A 60 -2.96 6.59 3.03
N GLU A 61 -2.92 5.60 3.94
CA GLU A 61 -3.16 4.19 3.61
C GLU A 61 -4.54 4.00 2.96
N ALA A 62 -5.61 4.54 3.57
CA ALA A 62 -6.95 4.45 3.00
C ALA A 62 -7.09 5.14 1.64
N GLU A 63 -6.40 6.27 1.43
CA GLU A 63 -6.37 6.97 0.15
C GLU A 63 -5.60 6.19 -0.92
N ASN A 64 -4.48 5.56 -0.55
CA ASN A 64 -3.68 4.73 -1.45
C ASN A 64 -4.49 3.54 -1.98
N GLU A 65 -5.19 2.81 -1.11
CA GLU A 65 -6.08 1.70 -1.51
C GLU A 65 -7.25 2.18 -2.38
N ARG A 66 -7.80 3.37 -2.11
CA ARG A 66 -8.80 3.99 -2.98
C ARG A 66 -8.21 4.30 -4.36
N MET A 67 -6.95 4.74 -4.44
CA MET A 67 -6.28 5.01 -5.71
C MET A 67 -5.98 3.73 -6.49
N HIS A 68 -5.72 2.61 -5.81
CA HIS A 68 -5.69 1.29 -6.44
C HIS A 68 -7.03 1.00 -7.11
N LEU A 69 -8.13 1.06 -6.34
CA LEU A 69 -9.49 0.83 -6.86
C LEU A 69 -9.79 1.71 -8.08
N MET A 70 -9.57 3.01 -7.97
CA MET A 70 -9.85 3.96 -9.05
C MET A 70 -9.02 3.66 -10.30
N THR A 71 -7.77 3.23 -10.14
CA THR A 71 -6.92 2.81 -11.25
C THR A 71 -7.52 1.61 -11.97
N PHE A 72 -7.87 0.55 -11.24
CA PHE A 72 -8.40 -0.68 -11.85
C PHE A 72 -9.82 -0.48 -12.42
N MET A 73 -10.61 0.45 -11.88
CA MET A 73 -11.95 0.75 -12.42
C MET A 73 -11.90 1.36 -13.82
N THR A 74 -10.79 1.98 -14.21
CA THR A 74 -10.60 2.43 -15.61
C THR A 74 -10.54 1.28 -16.61
N LEU A 75 -10.34 0.05 -16.13
CA LEU A 75 -10.17 -1.13 -16.97
C LEU A 75 -11.47 -1.93 -17.19
N ARG A 76 -12.46 -1.91 -16.27
CA ARG A 76 -13.79 -2.59 -16.44
C ARG A 76 -14.83 -2.28 -15.34
N GLU A 77 -16.13 -2.44 -15.64
CA GLU A 77 -17.25 -2.43 -14.67
C GLU A 77 -17.51 -3.81 -14.00
N PRO A 78 -17.60 -3.92 -12.65
CA PRO A 78 -17.80 -5.20 -11.95
C PRO A 78 -19.25 -5.48 -11.46
N SER A 79 -19.59 -6.79 -11.33
CA SER A 79 -20.89 -7.34 -10.87
C SER A 79 -20.73 -8.44 -9.79
N ILE A 80 -21.85 -8.82 -9.17
CA ILE A 80 -22.13 -9.31 -7.81
C ILE A 80 -21.46 -10.64 -7.34
N PHE A 81 -20.80 -11.44 -8.19
CA PHE A 81 -20.30 -12.77 -7.77
C PHE A 81 -18.87 -12.72 -7.20
N PHE A 82 -18.80 -12.19 -5.99
CA PHE A 82 -17.70 -11.38 -5.46
C PHE A 82 -17.13 -12.04 -4.18
N ARG A 83 -16.68 -13.30 -4.22
CA ARG A 83 -16.52 -14.07 -2.94
C ARG A 83 -15.31 -15.01 -2.74
N ALA A 84 -14.28 -15.11 -3.60
CA ALA A 84 -13.26 -16.17 -3.37
C ALA A 84 -11.79 -15.82 -3.74
N LEU A 85 -11.03 -15.20 -2.82
CA LEU A 85 -10.12 -14.12 -3.23
C LEU A 85 -8.66 -14.13 -2.66
N VAL A 86 -7.85 -15.21 -2.80
CA VAL A 86 -6.37 -15.18 -2.43
C VAL A 86 -5.27 -15.40 -3.54
N LEU A 87 -5.52 -15.98 -4.72
CA LEU A 87 -4.48 -16.45 -5.68
C LEU A 87 -3.79 -15.42 -6.63
N GLY A 88 -3.89 -14.15 -6.26
CA GLY A 88 -3.34 -12.91 -6.83
C GLY A 88 -2.33 -12.79 -7.99
N ALA A 89 -1.39 -11.94 -7.64
CA ALA A 89 -0.18 -11.60 -8.35
C ALA A 89 0.68 -12.81 -8.76
N GLN A 90 0.46 -14.01 -8.21
CA GLN A 90 1.25 -15.21 -8.54
C GLN A 90 1.04 -15.67 -10.00
N ASP A 91 -0.09 -15.35 -10.62
CA ASP A 91 -0.41 -15.78 -11.98
C ASP A 91 0.29 -14.96 -13.07
N ILE A 92 0.57 -13.68 -12.80
CA ILE A 92 1.14 -12.76 -13.79
C ILE A 92 2.62 -13.05 -14.02
N GLU A 93 3.40 -13.17 -12.95
CA GLU A 93 4.84 -13.46 -13.02
C GLU A 93 5.13 -14.85 -13.61
N ALA A 94 4.20 -15.79 -13.46
CA ALA A 94 4.31 -17.12 -14.03
C ALA A 94 3.92 -17.19 -15.53
N GLY A 95 3.74 -16.05 -16.19
CA GLY A 95 3.42 -15.95 -17.62
C GLY A 95 1.98 -16.35 -17.95
N ARG A 96 1.10 -16.43 -16.94
CA ARG A 96 -0.30 -16.86 -17.14
C ARG A 96 -1.21 -15.72 -17.57
N LEU A 97 -0.77 -14.46 -17.57
CA LEU A 97 -1.48 -13.28 -18.13
C LEU A 97 -0.58 -12.44 -19.04
N PRO A 98 -0.21 -12.95 -20.22
CA PRO A 98 0.76 -12.29 -21.09
C PRO A 98 0.27 -10.96 -21.68
N GLU A 99 -1.04 -10.75 -21.85
CA GLU A 99 -1.56 -9.54 -22.51
C GLU A 99 -1.34 -8.29 -21.63
N TRP A 100 -1.37 -8.45 -20.31
CA TRP A 100 -1.12 -7.40 -19.33
C TRP A 100 0.31 -6.87 -19.38
N SER A 101 1.28 -7.69 -19.82
CA SER A 101 2.65 -7.22 -20.03
C SER A 101 2.78 -6.20 -21.16
N SER A 102 1.81 -6.18 -22.08
CA SER A 102 1.78 -5.29 -23.26
C SER A 102 0.73 -4.18 -23.19
N LEU A 103 -0.19 -4.23 -22.22
CA LEU A 103 -1.26 -3.26 -22.06
C LEU A 103 -0.68 -1.94 -21.50
N PRO A 104 -0.92 -0.77 -22.13
CA PRO A 104 -0.42 0.51 -21.62
C PRO A 104 -1.06 0.86 -20.26
N ALA A 105 -0.28 1.46 -19.38
CA ALA A 105 -0.75 1.91 -18.07
C ALA A 105 -1.82 3.00 -18.21
N PRO A 106 -2.89 2.97 -17.41
CA PRO A 106 -3.87 4.06 -17.37
C PRO A 106 -3.23 5.39 -16.98
N SER A 107 -3.74 6.51 -17.53
CA SER A 107 -3.21 7.86 -17.23
C SER A 107 -3.25 8.19 -15.74
N ILE A 108 -4.33 7.81 -15.04
CA ILE A 108 -4.44 8.00 -13.59
C ILE A 108 -3.31 7.31 -12.81
N ALA A 109 -2.85 6.14 -13.27
CA ALA A 109 -1.73 5.42 -12.67
C ALA A 109 -0.40 6.09 -12.98
N ILE A 110 -0.21 6.52 -14.22
CA ILE A 110 0.98 7.25 -14.64
C ILE A 110 1.15 8.52 -13.80
N ASP A 111 0.08 9.27 -13.61
CA ASP A 111 0.11 10.52 -12.84
C ASP A 111 0.33 10.27 -11.35
N TYR A 112 -0.37 9.28 -10.78
CA TYR A 112 -0.30 8.98 -9.34
C TYR A 112 1.07 8.41 -8.93
N TRP A 113 1.53 7.33 -9.57
CA TRP A 113 2.82 6.70 -9.27
C TRP A 113 4.00 7.36 -10.00
N ARG A 114 3.75 8.41 -10.78
CA ARG A 114 4.75 9.13 -11.58
C ARG A 114 5.55 8.20 -12.50
N LEU A 115 4.85 7.25 -13.13
CA LEU A 115 5.46 6.29 -14.04
C LEU A 115 5.91 6.96 -15.34
N LYS A 116 6.72 6.27 -16.14
CA LYS A 116 7.08 6.75 -17.47
C LYS A 116 5.85 6.82 -18.37
N PRO A 117 5.78 7.76 -19.34
CA PRO A 117 4.63 7.86 -20.25
C PRO A 117 4.34 6.61 -21.09
N ASN A 118 5.34 5.74 -21.25
CA ASN A 118 5.23 4.47 -21.97
C ASN A 118 5.12 3.24 -21.03
N ALA A 119 4.83 3.44 -19.75
CA ALA A 119 4.65 2.36 -18.78
C ALA A 119 3.48 1.45 -19.17
N ASN A 120 3.57 0.18 -18.75
CA ASN A 120 2.55 -0.83 -19.00
C ASN A 120 1.87 -1.30 -17.70
N MET A 121 0.91 -2.20 -17.81
CA MET A 121 0.16 -2.70 -16.66
C MET A 121 1.03 -3.48 -15.67
N LEU A 122 2.13 -4.10 -16.12
CA LEU A 122 3.09 -4.76 -15.24
C LEU A 122 3.81 -3.74 -14.34
N ASP A 123 4.16 -2.56 -14.87
CA ASP A 123 4.73 -1.47 -14.06
C ASP A 123 3.74 -1.00 -12.98
N VAL A 124 2.46 -0.90 -13.32
CA VAL A 124 1.39 -0.54 -12.36
C VAL A 124 1.26 -1.61 -11.27
N ILE A 125 1.29 -2.89 -11.63
CA ILE A 125 1.20 -3.98 -10.65
C ILE A 125 2.41 -3.98 -9.71
N TYR A 126 3.61 -3.67 -10.20
CA TYR A 126 4.78 -3.53 -9.34
C TYR A 126 4.67 -2.34 -8.39
N ALA A 127 4.09 -1.23 -8.85
CA ALA A 127 3.83 -0.08 -8.00
C ALA A 127 2.82 -0.43 -6.88
N VAL A 128 1.68 -1.01 -7.23
CA VAL A 128 0.68 -1.50 -6.26
C VAL A 128 1.30 -2.49 -5.29
N ARG A 129 2.06 -3.48 -5.77
CA ARG A 129 2.73 -4.46 -4.89
C ARG A 129 3.72 -3.80 -3.91
N SER A 130 4.40 -2.74 -4.33
CA SER A 130 5.28 -1.96 -3.47
C SER A 130 4.49 -1.29 -2.34
N ASP A 131 3.34 -0.73 -2.66
CA ASP A 131 2.45 -0.09 -1.68
C ASP A 131 1.91 -1.12 -0.68
N GLU A 132 1.41 -2.27 -1.15
CA GLU A 132 0.97 -3.38 -0.30
C GLU A 132 2.07 -3.88 0.66
N SER A 133 3.32 -3.91 0.17
CA SER A 133 4.45 -4.30 1.01
C SER A 133 4.75 -3.27 2.10
N THR A 134 4.48 -1.99 1.82
CA THR A 134 4.58 -0.90 2.77
C THR A 134 3.45 -0.99 3.81
N HIS A 135 2.20 -1.18 3.39
CA HIS A 135 1.06 -1.35 4.31
C HIS A 135 1.28 -2.54 5.25
N ARG A 136 1.71 -3.68 4.71
CA ARG A 136 2.10 -4.85 5.52
C ARG A 136 3.12 -4.44 6.59
N PHE A 137 4.19 -3.78 6.19
CA PHE A 137 5.27 -3.40 7.10
C PHE A 137 4.80 -2.43 8.20
N VAL A 138 4.07 -1.40 7.80
CA VAL A 138 3.57 -0.36 8.71
C VAL A 138 2.58 -0.96 9.70
N ASN A 139 1.60 -1.74 9.22
CA ASN A 139 0.59 -2.35 10.09
C ASN A 139 1.15 -3.40 11.04
N HIS A 140 2.10 -4.22 10.60
CA HIS A 140 2.79 -5.14 11.51
C HIS A 140 3.62 -4.39 12.56
N SER A 141 4.26 -3.27 12.19
CA SER A 141 4.97 -2.43 13.15
C SER A 141 4.00 -1.81 14.16
N PHE A 142 2.86 -1.29 13.71
CA PHE A 142 1.83 -0.72 14.58
C PHE A 142 1.24 -1.73 15.56
N ALA A 143 1.08 -2.98 15.14
CA ALA A 143 0.62 -4.06 16.02
C ALA A 143 1.57 -4.32 17.22
N ASN A 144 2.84 -3.95 17.10
CA ASN A 144 3.86 -4.10 18.14
C ASN A 144 3.97 -2.88 19.08
N LEU A 145 3.24 -1.79 18.83
CA LEU A 145 3.35 -0.54 19.58
C LEU A 145 2.26 -0.37 20.65
N ASP A 146 2.58 0.41 21.67
CA ASP A 146 1.58 0.94 22.61
C ASP A 146 0.90 2.16 21.99
N VAL A 147 -0.31 1.95 21.49
CA VAL A 147 -1.13 2.96 20.82
C VAL A 147 -1.43 4.23 21.64
N GLN A 148 -1.22 4.22 22.96
CA GLN A 148 -1.44 5.36 23.85
C GLN A 148 -0.17 6.15 24.15
N ASN A 149 0.97 5.46 24.25
CA ASN A 149 2.21 6.04 24.75
C ASN A 149 3.27 6.22 23.66
N ASP A 150 3.20 5.45 22.58
CA ASP A 150 4.21 5.47 21.52
C ASP A 150 3.84 6.44 20.40
N ILE A 151 4.88 7.04 19.81
CA ILE A 151 4.78 7.91 18.63
C ILE A 151 4.76 7.03 17.39
N ASN A 152 4.03 7.45 16.35
CA ASN A 152 4.10 6.77 15.05
C ASN A 152 5.54 6.90 14.50
N PRO A 153 6.30 5.80 14.35
CA PRO A 153 7.68 5.84 13.86
C PRO A 153 7.81 6.33 12.43
N PHE A 154 6.72 6.28 11.65
CA PHE A 154 6.69 6.63 10.23
C PHE A 154 6.16 8.04 9.97
N ALA A 155 5.82 8.80 11.01
CA ALA A 155 5.22 10.14 10.87
C ALA A 155 6.15 11.17 10.19
N LEU A 156 7.48 10.93 10.20
CA LEU A 156 8.48 11.85 9.67
C LEU A 156 9.21 11.34 8.44
N ARG A 157 9.38 10.01 8.35
CA ARG A 157 10.01 9.33 7.22
C ARG A 157 9.60 7.88 7.19
N GLU A 158 9.65 7.30 6.00
CA GLU A 158 9.46 5.88 5.81
C GLU A 158 10.79 5.10 5.68
N PRO A 159 10.84 3.83 6.09
CA PRO A 159 11.98 2.97 5.84
C PRO A 159 12.15 2.72 4.34
N ASP A 160 13.38 2.45 3.93
CA ASP A 160 13.65 2.07 2.55
C ASP A 160 13.04 0.69 2.22
N MET A 161 12.84 0.46 0.91
CA MET A 161 12.24 -0.78 0.42
C MET A 161 13.09 -2.02 0.76
N HIS A 162 14.40 -1.86 0.93
CA HIS A 162 15.29 -2.97 1.27
C HIS A 162 15.04 -3.47 2.68
N VAL A 163 14.72 -2.58 3.62
CA VAL A 163 14.27 -2.90 4.98
C VAL A 163 12.87 -3.50 4.94
N LYS A 164 11.91 -2.86 4.25
CA LYS A 164 10.51 -3.32 4.15
C LYS A 164 10.39 -4.72 3.53
N GLY A 165 11.29 -5.07 2.62
CA GLY A 165 11.34 -6.39 1.98
C GLY A 165 12.03 -7.49 2.79
N LYS A 166 12.86 -7.15 3.80
CA LYS A 166 13.63 -8.13 4.58
C LYS A 166 12.95 -8.58 5.87
N LYS A 167 12.01 -7.79 6.41
CA LYS A 167 11.34 -8.11 7.67
C LYS A 167 9.85 -7.73 7.64
N PRO A 168 9.01 -8.39 8.46
CA PRO A 168 7.57 -8.16 8.45
C PRO A 168 7.16 -6.80 9.04
N GLY A 169 7.93 -6.24 9.96
CA GLY A 169 7.68 -4.95 10.61
C GLY A 169 8.80 -4.63 11.63
N PHE A 170 8.70 -3.51 12.32
CA PHE A 170 9.55 -3.16 13.44
C PHE A 170 9.03 -3.75 14.75
N GLU A 171 9.96 -4.26 15.56
CA GLU A 171 9.71 -4.45 16.99
C GLU A 171 9.64 -3.08 17.70
N ARG A 172 9.00 -3.01 18.87
CA ARG A 172 8.81 -1.75 19.60
C ARG A 172 10.11 -0.98 19.84
N SER A 173 11.19 -1.67 20.23
CA SER A 173 12.51 -1.07 20.46
C SER A 173 13.18 -0.60 19.16
N GLU A 174 12.93 -1.27 18.04
CA GLU A 174 13.41 -0.84 16.73
C GLU A 174 12.67 0.41 16.26
N ALA A 175 11.36 0.47 16.48
CA ALA A 175 10.54 1.64 16.17
C ALA A 175 10.97 2.87 16.98
N GLU A 176 11.24 2.71 18.28
CA GLU A 176 11.77 3.78 19.12
C GLU A 176 13.11 4.31 18.60
N LYS A 177 14.04 3.40 18.28
CA LYS A 177 15.33 3.78 17.68
C LYS A 177 15.14 4.52 16.36
N TYR A 178 14.22 4.06 15.53
CA TYR A 178 13.92 4.67 14.24
C TYR A 178 13.39 6.11 14.37
N VAL A 179 12.53 6.37 15.37
CA VAL A 179 12.06 7.72 15.71
C VAL A 179 13.23 8.63 16.09
N GLN A 180 14.11 8.16 16.97
CA GLN A 180 15.27 8.93 17.44
C GLN A 180 16.20 9.31 16.28
N GLU A 181 16.52 8.35 15.41
CA GLU A 181 17.31 8.60 14.20
C GLU A 181 16.63 9.60 13.25
N SER A 182 15.30 9.51 13.10
CA SER A 182 14.54 10.43 12.24
C SER A 182 14.65 11.87 12.73
N HIS A 183 14.56 12.10 14.04
CA HIS A 183 14.74 13.42 14.63
C HIS A 183 16.14 13.97 14.41
N GLN A 184 17.17 13.15 14.65
CA GLN A 184 18.57 13.55 14.45
C GLN A 184 18.85 13.98 13.00
N ILE A 185 18.31 13.24 12.02
CA ILE A 185 18.47 13.58 10.59
C ILE A 185 17.83 14.94 10.28
N LEU A 186 16.65 15.23 10.83
CA LEU A 186 15.97 16.50 10.61
C LEU A 186 16.72 17.67 11.25
N GLU A 187 17.22 17.49 12.46
CA GLU A 187 18.03 18.50 13.16
C GLU A 187 19.30 18.82 12.36
N GLN A 188 20.00 17.79 11.87
CA GLN A 188 21.19 17.97 11.03
C GLN A 188 20.88 18.72 9.73
N ARG A 189 19.76 18.41 9.07
CA ARG A 189 19.32 19.12 7.85
C ARG A 189 19.00 20.59 8.11
N GLN A 190 18.34 20.89 9.22
CA GLN A 190 18.04 22.27 9.62
C GLN A 190 19.32 23.05 9.93
N GLN A 191 20.26 22.45 10.65
CA GLN A 191 21.56 23.07 10.93
C GLN A 191 22.34 23.34 9.65
N ALA A 192 22.42 22.37 8.75
CA ALA A 192 23.10 22.52 7.45
C ALA A 192 22.51 23.68 6.63
N HIS A 193 21.17 23.77 6.58
CA HIS A 193 20.48 24.86 5.88
C HIS A 193 20.75 26.23 6.51
N ASN A 194 20.79 26.32 7.84
CA ASN A 194 21.08 27.56 8.56
C ASN A 194 22.55 27.99 8.44
N THR A 195 23.49 27.07 8.22
CA THR A 195 24.91 27.39 8.01
C THR A 195 25.29 27.70 6.56
N SER A 196 24.37 27.49 5.61
CA SER A 196 24.58 27.76 4.18
C SER A 196 23.88 29.04 3.68
N ASN A 197 23.26 29.79 4.59
CA ASN A 197 22.79 31.18 4.42
C ASN A 197 23.70 32.14 5.19
#